data_AF-A0A7S2FLN6-F1
#
_entry.id   AF-A0A7S2FLN6-F1
#
_cell.length_a   1.000
_cell.length_b   1.000
_cell.length_c   1.000
_cell.angle_alpha   90.00
_cell.angle_beta   90.00
_cell.angle_gamma   90.00
#
_symmetry.space_group_name_H-M   'P 1'
#
loop_
_entity.id
_entity.type
_entity.pdbx_description
1 polymer ?
#
loop_
_entity_poly.entity_id
_entity_poly.type
_entity_poly.pdbx_seq_one_letter_code
_entity_poly.pdbx_strand_id
1 'polypeptide(L)'
;EEKLSTEDKDTLPIRLTKKMVELNEVGKTDPDIDEFAVRYLNKEETLALCPDADVAMFSEEGALVRLTRVGGGWIPCGGTHVKNLAAMGVVTVTKAKAKKNTLKVSYEVEGMIMPTP
;
A
#
# COMPACT_ATOMS: atom_id res chain seq x y z
N GLU A 1 18.75 15.05 5.82
CA GLU A 1 19.09 13.64 6.08
C GLU A 1 18.99 13.38 7.58
N GLU A 2 17.88 12.80 8.04
CA GLU A 2 17.67 12.50 9.46
C GLU A 2 18.07 11.03 9.70
N LYS A 3 19.14 10.81 10.47
CA LYS A 3 19.62 9.46 10.78
C LYS A 3 18.67 8.84 11.81
N LEU A 4 17.98 7.76 11.41
CA LEU A 4 17.11 6.99 12.27
C LEU A 4 17.92 6.40 13.45
N SER A 5 17.54 6.78 14.68
CA SER A 5 18.25 6.43 15.91
C SER A 5 18.21 4.92 16.18
N THR A 6 19.15 4.43 16.99
CA THR A 6 19.27 3.00 17.31
C THR A 6 18.06 2.48 18.13
N GLU A 7 17.41 3.34 18.91
CA GLU A 7 16.24 3.02 19.75
C GLU A 7 14.96 2.82 18.93
N ASP A 8 14.86 3.48 17.77
CA ASP A 8 13.76 3.26 16.83
C ASP A 8 13.82 1.87 16.19
N LYS A 9 15.02 1.29 16.01
CA LYS A 9 15.20 0.01 15.30
C LYS A 9 14.60 -1.17 16.07
N ASP A 10 14.65 -1.15 17.39
CA ASP A 10 14.14 -2.24 18.25
C ASP A 10 12.64 -2.09 18.54
N THR A 11 12.09 -0.87 18.49
CA THR A 11 10.66 -0.60 18.74
C THR A 11 9.81 -0.58 17.46
N LEU A 12 10.42 -0.38 16.29
CA LEU A 12 9.79 -0.48 14.97
C LEU A 12 9.04 -1.80 14.70
N PRO A 13 9.59 -2.99 14.98
CA PRO A 13 8.84 -4.24 14.80
C PRO A 13 7.57 -4.28 15.67
N ILE A 14 7.64 -3.80 16.91
CA ILE A 14 6.48 -3.75 17.83
C ILE A 14 5.42 -2.76 17.31
N ARG A 15 5.86 -1.58 16.84
CA ARG A 15 4.97 -0.57 16.24
C ARG A 15 4.32 -1.06 14.95
N LEU A 16 5.06 -1.79 14.11
CA LEU A 16 4.54 -2.40 12.89
C LEU A 16 3.48 -3.45 13.22
N THR A 17 3.73 -4.34 14.18
CA THR A 17 2.74 -5.34 14.60
C THR A 17 1.47 -4.68 15.11
N LYS A 18 1.57 -3.63 15.94
CA LYS A 18 0.41 -2.90 16.45
C LYS A 18 -0.40 -2.23 15.34
N LYS A 19 0.27 -1.54 14.40
CA LYS A 19 -0.38 -0.88 13.26
C LYS A 19 -1.01 -1.88 12.30
N MET A 20 -0.51 -3.11 12.26
CA MET A 20 -1.06 -4.16 11.41
C MET A 20 -2.26 -4.86 12.02
N VAL A 21 -2.33 -4.96 13.36
CA VAL A 21 -3.58 -5.33 14.05
C VAL A 21 -4.66 -4.31 13.72
N GLU A 22 -4.34 -3.01 13.80
CA GLU A 22 -5.27 -1.94 13.41
C GLU A 22 -5.71 -2.07 11.95
N LEU A 23 -4.82 -2.36 11.00
CA LEU A 23 -5.19 -2.57 9.59
C LEU A 23 -6.08 -3.80 9.36
N ASN A 24 -5.81 -4.90 10.07
CA ASN A 24 -6.63 -6.11 10.03
C ASN A 24 -8.02 -5.89 10.67
N GLU A 25 -8.14 -4.94 11.60
CA GLU A 25 -9.42 -4.54 12.21
C GLU A 25 -10.18 -3.56 11.30
N VAL A 26 -9.50 -2.58 10.70
CA VAL A 26 -10.09 -1.62 9.75
C VAL A 26 -10.68 -2.33 8.53
N GLY A 27 -9.99 -3.36 8.00
CA GLY A 27 -10.51 -4.19 6.91
C GLY A 27 -11.77 -5.00 7.26
N LYS A 28 -12.19 -5.02 8.54
CA LYS A 28 -13.41 -5.69 9.01
C LYS A 28 -14.56 -4.74 9.34
N THR A 29 -14.28 -3.47 9.64
CA THR A 29 -15.29 -2.59 10.25
C THR A 29 -16.00 -1.63 9.30
N ASP A 30 -15.46 -1.37 8.10
CA ASP A 30 -16.10 -0.41 7.18
C ASP A 30 -16.01 -0.84 5.70
N PRO A 31 -17.10 -1.38 5.12
CA PRO A 31 -17.13 -1.76 3.70
C PRO A 31 -17.13 -0.56 2.74
N ASP A 32 -17.41 0.66 3.23
CA ASP A 32 -17.54 1.89 2.44
C ASP A 32 -16.26 2.76 2.40
N ILE A 33 -15.26 2.49 3.23
CA ILE A 33 -13.93 3.15 3.15
C ILE A 33 -13.06 2.52 2.02
N ASP A 34 -13.62 1.51 1.34
CA ASP A 34 -12.89 0.41 0.73
C ASP A 34 -13.21 0.18 -0.75
N GLU A 35 -13.71 1.20 -1.44
CA GLU A 35 -13.86 1.10 -2.89
C GLU A 35 -12.47 1.24 -3.53
N PHE A 36 -11.91 0.10 -3.97
CA PHE A 36 -10.77 0.06 -4.89
C PHE A 36 -11.18 0.71 -6.21
N ALA A 37 -11.10 2.04 -6.25
CA ALA A 37 -11.37 2.81 -7.44
C ALA A 37 -10.12 2.82 -8.32
N VAL A 38 -10.32 2.50 -9.60
CA VAL A 38 -9.28 2.61 -10.62
C VAL A 38 -9.59 3.81 -11.50
N ARG A 39 -8.60 4.68 -11.70
CA ARG A 39 -8.68 5.80 -12.65
C ARG A 39 -7.50 5.78 -13.60
N TYR A 40 -7.73 6.29 -14.79
CA TYR A 40 -6.69 6.48 -15.81
C TYR A 40 -6.57 7.98 -16.03
N LEU A 41 -5.48 8.56 -15.55
CA LEU A 41 -5.24 10.00 -15.61
C LEU A 41 -3.95 10.30 -16.34
N ASN A 42 -3.81 11.52 -16.83
CA ASN A 42 -2.54 11.96 -17.41
C ASN A 42 -1.49 12.21 -16.29
N LYS A 43 -0.25 12.52 -16.69
CA LYS A 43 0.86 12.76 -15.76
C LYS A 43 0.60 13.92 -14.80
N GLU A 44 0.02 15.02 -15.29
CA GLU A 44 -0.21 16.23 -14.50
C GLU A 44 -1.28 15.99 -13.42
N GLU A 45 -2.40 15.36 -13.80
CA GLU A 45 -3.47 14.99 -12.88
C GLU A 45 -3.01 13.92 -11.87
N THR A 46 -2.11 13.03 -12.29
CA THR A 46 -1.50 12.03 -11.39
C THR A 46 -0.66 12.71 -10.32
N LEU A 47 0.19 13.68 -10.70
CA LEU A 47 0.98 14.45 -9.75
C LEU A 47 0.12 15.29 -8.80
N ALA A 48 -1.05 15.76 -9.25
CA ALA A 48 -1.98 16.49 -8.39
C ALA A 48 -2.59 15.60 -7.28
N LEU A 49 -2.85 14.31 -7.57
CA LEU A 49 -3.41 13.36 -6.60
C LEU A 49 -2.35 12.61 -5.80
N CYS A 50 -1.16 12.42 -6.38
CA CYS A 50 -0.05 11.68 -5.80
C CYS A 50 1.26 12.43 -6.10
N PRO A 51 1.58 13.50 -5.34
CA PRO A 51 2.76 14.34 -5.61
C PRO A 51 4.08 13.59 -5.43
N ASP A 52 4.08 12.54 -4.61
CA ASP A 52 5.25 11.67 -4.37
C ASP A 52 5.38 10.54 -5.40
N ALA A 53 4.47 10.44 -6.37
CA ALA A 53 4.55 9.41 -7.41
C ALA A 53 5.77 9.64 -8.32
N ASP A 54 6.54 8.59 -8.55
CA ASP A 54 7.58 8.57 -9.57
C ASP A 54 6.95 8.42 -10.97
N VAL A 55 6.42 9.53 -11.49
CA VAL A 55 5.76 9.55 -12.81
C VAL A 55 6.76 9.54 -13.97
N ALA A 56 8.06 9.63 -13.71
CA ALA A 56 9.10 9.56 -14.73
C ALA A 56 9.15 8.19 -15.42
N MET A 57 8.65 7.15 -14.75
CA MET A 57 8.53 5.79 -15.33
C MET A 57 7.49 5.68 -16.45
N PHE A 58 6.57 6.65 -16.58
CA PHE A 58 5.59 6.67 -17.66
C PHE A 58 6.18 7.43 -18.85
N SER A 59 7.00 6.78 -19.66
CA SER A 59 7.86 7.44 -20.65
C SER A 59 7.10 8.11 -21.81
N GLU A 60 5.90 7.63 -22.15
CA GLU A 60 5.21 8.10 -23.35
C GLU A 60 4.42 9.40 -23.08
N GLU A 61 4.55 10.33 -24.01
CA GLU A 61 3.79 11.59 -24.02
C GLU A 61 2.32 11.25 -24.26
N GLY A 62 1.44 11.61 -23.32
CA GLY A 62 0.02 11.21 -23.35
C GLY A 62 -0.29 9.83 -22.73
N ALA A 63 0.70 9.15 -22.13
CA ALA A 63 0.44 7.89 -21.41
C ALA A 63 -0.57 8.11 -20.27
N LEU A 64 -1.62 7.29 -20.26
CA LEU A 64 -2.55 7.23 -19.15
C LEU A 64 -1.97 6.39 -18.02
N VAL A 65 -1.82 7.01 -16.86
CA VAL A 65 -1.35 6.35 -15.64
C VAL A 65 -2.55 5.73 -14.95
N ARG A 66 -2.45 4.42 -14.70
CA ARG A 66 -3.42 3.72 -13.88
C ARG A 66 -3.18 4.01 -12.40
N LEU A 67 -4.10 4.75 -11.80
CA LEU A 67 -4.17 5.04 -10.38
C LEU A 67 -5.14 4.10 -9.70
N THR A 68 -4.75 3.56 -8.56
CA THR A 68 -5.61 2.77 -7.67
C THR A 68 -5.73 3.48 -6.34
N ARG A 69 -6.96 3.60 -5.82
CA ARG A 69 -7.20 4.13 -4.48
C ARG A 69 -7.11 3.01 -3.46
N VAL A 70 -6.24 3.17 -2.46
CA VAL A 70 -6.06 2.19 -1.36
C VAL A 70 -5.88 2.96 -0.06
N GLY A 71 -6.63 2.60 0.99
CA GLY A 71 -6.46 3.17 2.33
C GLY A 71 -6.58 4.70 2.39
N GLY A 72 -7.44 5.28 1.55
CA GLY A 72 -7.69 6.72 1.49
C GLY A 72 -6.79 7.52 0.54
N GLY A 73 -5.71 6.95 0.01
CA GLY A 73 -4.79 7.61 -0.92
C GLY A 73 -4.83 7.04 -2.35
N TRP A 74 -4.39 7.84 -3.33
CA TRP A 74 -4.21 7.40 -4.72
C TRP A 74 -2.75 7.02 -4.97
N ILE A 75 -2.52 5.84 -5.57
CA ILE A 75 -1.17 5.32 -5.87
C ILE A 75 -1.15 4.79 -7.30
N PRO A 76 -0.11 5.11 -8.10
CA PRO A 76 0.06 4.53 -9.43
C PRO A 76 0.37 3.03 -9.32
N CYS A 77 -0.44 2.17 -9.93
CA CYS A 77 -0.22 0.74 -9.94
C CYS A 77 -0.76 0.07 -11.21
N GLY A 78 0.09 -0.72 -11.87
CA GLY A 78 -0.28 -1.52 -13.04
C GLY A 78 -0.84 -2.91 -12.72
N GLY A 79 -0.77 -3.36 -11.45
CA GLY A 79 -1.15 -4.72 -11.04
C GLY A 79 -2.66 -4.95 -10.90
N THR A 80 -3.07 -6.21 -10.82
CA THR A 80 -4.46 -6.58 -10.48
C THR A 80 -4.64 -6.47 -8.98
N HIS A 81 -5.67 -5.74 -8.55
CA HIS A 81 -6.02 -5.57 -7.14
C HIS A 81 -7.29 -6.34 -6.80
N VAL A 82 -7.42 -6.71 -5.52
CA VAL A 82 -8.68 -7.20 -4.96
C VAL A 82 -9.74 -6.09 -5.00
N LYS A 83 -11.03 -6.47 -5.01
CA LYS A 83 -12.13 -5.50 -5.11
C LYS A 83 -12.35 -4.70 -3.82
N ASN A 84 -12.00 -5.27 -2.68
CA ASN A 84 -12.11 -4.68 -1.35
C ASN A 84 -11.05 -5.30 -0.42
N LEU A 85 -10.69 -4.62 0.68
CA LEU A 85 -9.72 -5.13 1.65
C LEU A 85 -10.23 -6.40 2.36
N ALA A 86 -11.55 -6.58 2.48
CA ALA A 86 -12.12 -7.82 3.04
C ALA A 86 -11.70 -9.07 2.23
N ALA A 87 -11.54 -8.95 0.92
CA ALA A 87 -11.06 -10.04 0.05
C ALA A 87 -9.56 -10.31 0.18
N MET A 88 -8.79 -9.39 0.75
CA MET A 88 -7.36 -9.57 1.00
C MET A 88 -7.10 -10.67 2.03
N GLY A 89 -8.01 -10.90 2.97
CA GLY A 89 -7.84 -11.85 4.06
C GLY A 89 -6.99 -11.27 5.20
N VAL A 90 -6.33 -12.14 5.96
CA VAL A 90 -5.51 -11.75 7.12
C VAL A 90 -4.06 -11.57 6.68
N VAL A 91 -3.47 -10.43 7.01
CA VAL A 91 -2.05 -10.17 6.74
C VAL A 91 -1.23 -10.31 8.02
N THR A 92 -0.17 -11.13 7.98
CA THR A 92 0.72 -11.41 9.10
C THR A 92 2.15 -11.01 8.76
N VAL A 93 2.79 -10.14 9.56
CA VAL A 93 4.24 -9.87 9.40
C VAL A 93 5.00 -11.07 9.92
N THR A 94 5.76 -11.74 9.06
CA THR A 94 6.65 -12.84 9.48
C THR A 94 8.00 -12.33 9.94
N LYS A 95 8.46 -11.18 9.41
CA LYS A 95 9.81 -10.68 9.67
C LYS A 95 9.95 -9.20 9.37
N ALA A 96 10.50 -8.42 10.30
CA ALA A 96 10.96 -7.06 10.05
C ALA A 96 12.47 -6.98 10.28
N LYS A 97 13.21 -6.43 9.30
CA LYS A 97 14.66 -6.25 9.37
C LYS A 97 15.05 -4.87 8.89
N ALA A 98 15.73 -4.09 9.72
CA ALA A 98 16.37 -2.87 9.28
C ALA A 98 17.62 -3.20 8.44
N LYS A 99 17.70 -2.68 7.21
CA LYS A 99 18.86 -2.80 6.33
C LYS A 99 19.27 -1.43 5.83
N LYS A 100 20.43 -0.95 6.27
CA LYS A 100 20.93 0.42 6.01
C LYS A 100 19.88 1.47 6.46
N ASN A 101 19.24 2.13 5.51
CA ASN A 101 18.23 3.17 5.72
C ASN A 101 16.81 2.72 5.33
N THR A 102 16.60 1.42 5.15
CA THR A 102 15.31 0.86 4.71
C THR A 102 14.87 -0.23 5.68
N LEU A 103 13.59 -0.25 5.99
CA LEU A 103 12.97 -1.32 6.76
C LEU A 103 12.41 -2.37 5.81
N LYS A 104 13.01 -3.56 5.79
CA LYS A 104 12.49 -4.68 5.02
C LYS A 104 11.48 -5.44 5.87
N VAL A 105 10.22 -5.37 5.47
CA VAL A 105 9.12 -6.13 6.08
C VAL A 105 8.77 -7.29 5.16
N SER A 106 8.73 -8.50 5.72
CA SER A 106 8.25 -9.72 5.06
C SER A 106 6.91 -10.05 5.70
N TYR A 107 5.90 -10.31 4.89
CA TYR A 107 4.55 -10.58 5.33
C TYR A 107 3.97 -11.74 4.53
N GLU A 108 2.99 -12.41 5.13
CA GLU A 108 2.18 -13.44 4.52
C GLU A 108 0.72 -12.99 4.53
N VAL A 109 -0.03 -13.43 3.52
CA VAL A 109 -1.45 -13.13 3.37
C VAL A 109 -2.18 -14.46 3.34
N GLU A 110 -3.06 -14.68 4.32
CA GLU A 110 -3.83 -15.91 4.48
C GLU A 110 -5.32 -15.65 4.23
N GLY A 111 -5.98 -16.59 3.55
CA GLY A 111 -7.43 -16.51 3.32
C GLY A 111 -7.85 -15.49 2.25
N MET A 112 -6.96 -15.11 1.34
CA MET A 112 -7.31 -14.26 0.20
C MET A 112 -8.38 -14.94 -0.65
N ILE A 113 -9.53 -14.27 -0.79
CA ILE A 113 -10.63 -14.75 -1.64
C ILE A 113 -10.39 -14.14 -3.02
N MET A 114 -9.84 -14.94 -3.94
CA MET A 114 -9.74 -14.51 -5.32
C MET A 114 -11.16 -14.46 -5.92
N PRO A 115 -11.56 -13.34 -6.55
CA PRO A 115 -12.80 -13.32 -7.30
C PRO A 115 -12.69 -14.35 -8.43
N THR A 116 -13.59 -15.34 -8.44
CA THR A 116 -13.75 -16.26 -9.57
C THR A 116 -14.07 -15.47 -10.84
N PRO A 117 -13.46 -15.83 -11.99
CA PRO A 117 -13.61 -15.11 -13.25
C PRO A 117 -15.05 -15.13 -13.78
#